data_AF-A0A377PFA5-F1
#
_entry.id   AF-A0A377PFA5-F1
#
_cell.length_a   1.000
_cell.length_b   1.000
_cell.length_c   1.000
_cell.angle_alpha   90.00
_cell.angle_beta   90.00
_cell.angle_gamma   90.00
#
_symmetry.space_group_name_H-M   'P 1'
#
loop_
_entity.id
_entity.type
_entity.pdbx_description
1 polymer ?
#
loop_
_entity_poly.entity_id
_entity_poly.type
_entity_poly.pdbx_seq_one_letter_code
_entity_poly.pdbx_strand_id
1 'polypeptide(L)'
;MFDRADALSGWVNHFLLGLGMMQKNLGQIKGEVGEVIDDLRSIAQLGYEEDEDQEELEQSLEEVAEYVRMAAMLCHSEFSQEKPNAAEMQKPTLH
;
A
#
# COMPACT_ATOMS: atom_id res chain seq x y z
N MET A 1 -21.50 6.89 -5.01
CA MET A 1 -20.47 7.23 -4.01
C MET A 1 -19.99 5.97 -3.32
N PHE A 2 -20.90 5.20 -2.74
CA PHE A 2 -20.68 3.84 -2.22
C PHE A 2 -19.90 2.91 -3.17
N ASP A 3 -20.26 2.86 -4.45
CA ASP A 3 -19.49 2.10 -5.45
C ASP A 3 -18.01 2.50 -5.55
N ARG A 4 -17.67 3.78 -5.30
CA ARG A 4 -16.28 4.26 -5.29
C ARG A 4 -15.54 3.76 -4.05
N ALA A 5 -16.19 3.77 -2.89
CA ALA A 5 -15.63 3.24 -1.65
C ALA A 5 -15.43 1.72 -1.73
N ASP A 6 -16.39 0.99 -2.29
CA ASP A 6 -16.28 -0.45 -2.55
C ASP A 6 -15.15 -0.74 -3.55
N ALA A 7 -15.07 0.05 -4.63
CA ALA A 7 -14.01 -0.09 -5.61
C ALA A 7 -12.62 0.18 -5.01
N LEU A 8 -12.49 1.18 -4.13
CA LEU A 8 -11.23 1.46 -3.43
C LEU A 8 -10.84 0.31 -2.51
N SER A 9 -11.78 -0.17 -1.68
CA SER A 9 -11.57 -1.32 -0.80
C SER A 9 -11.18 -2.57 -1.59
N GLY A 10 -11.85 -2.81 -2.72
CA GLY A 10 -11.53 -3.87 -3.66
C GLY A 10 -10.13 -3.72 -4.25
N TRP A 11 -9.74 -2.52 -4.66
CA TRP A 11 -8.39 -2.25 -5.18
C TRP A 11 -7.31 -2.52 -4.13
N VAL A 12 -7.50 -2.04 -2.90
CA VAL A 12 -6.55 -2.25 -1.79
C VAL A 12 -6.41 -3.73 -1.45
N ASN A 13 -7.51 -4.49 -1.43
CA ASN A 13 -7.48 -5.95 -1.26
C ASN A 13 -6.60 -6.65 -2.32
N HIS A 14 -6.79 -6.33 -3.60
CA HIS A 14 -6.01 -6.93 -4.67
C HIS A 14 -4.54 -6.48 -4.66
N PHE A 15 -4.28 -5.23 -4.28
CA PHE A 15 -2.92 -4.73 -4.09
C PHE A 15 -2.18 -5.50 -2.98
N LEU A 16 -2.81 -5.66 -1.82
CA LEU A 16 -2.24 -6.42 -0.69
C LEU A 16 -2.03 -7.90 -1.03
N LEU A 17 -2.96 -8.51 -1.78
CA LEU A 17 -2.79 -9.87 -2.29
C LEU A 17 -1.55 -9.98 -3.19
N GLY A 18 -1.41 -9.08 -4.16
CA GLY A 18 -0.24 -8.98 -5.03
C GLY A 18 1.07 -8.83 -4.25
N LEU A 19 1.07 -7.91 -3.29
CA LEU A 19 2.21 -7.64 -2.44
C LEU A 19 2.60 -8.85 -1.59
N GLY A 20 1.63 -9.54 -0.99
CA GLY A 20 1.86 -10.75 -0.19
C GLY A 20 2.39 -11.94 -1.01
N MET A 21 2.04 -12.04 -2.29
CA MET A 21 2.62 -13.03 -3.20
C MET A 21 4.11 -12.78 -3.47
N MET A 22 4.53 -11.51 -3.51
CA MET A 22 5.92 -11.11 -3.76
C MET A 22 6.78 -11.06 -2.49
N GLN A 23 6.18 -10.71 -1.35
CA GLN A 23 6.86 -10.56 -0.07
C GLN A 23 6.44 -11.67 0.90
N LYS A 24 7.21 -12.77 0.93
CA LYS A 24 6.90 -13.99 1.71
C LYS A 24 6.63 -13.78 3.20
N ASN A 25 7.14 -12.69 3.80
CA ASN A 25 6.98 -12.36 5.21
C ASN A 25 6.33 -10.98 5.41
N LEU A 26 5.38 -10.59 4.54
CA LEU A 26 4.73 -9.28 4.60
C LEU A 26 4.16 -8.93 5.99
N GLY A 27 3.62 -9.92 6.71
CA GLY A 27 3.12 -9.74 8.09
C GLY A 27 4.19 -9.54 9.18
N GLN A 28 5.48 -9.62 8.84
CA GLN A 28 6.58 -9.39 9.76
C GLN A 28 7.31 -8.06 9.50
N ILE A 29 6.89 -7.31 8.47
CA ILE A 29 7.43 -5.98 8.19
C ILE A 29 7.05 -5.05 9.36
N LYS A 30 8.01 -4.25 9.80
CA LYS A 30 7.90 -3.33 10.94
C LYS A 30 8.33 -1.93 10.54
N GLY A 31 8.08 -0.97 11.43
CA GLY A 31 8.35 0.44 11.16
C GLY A 31 7.30 1.03 10.22
N GLU A 32 7.65 2.14 9.59
CA GLU A 32 6.74 2.94 8.77
C GLU A 32 5.99 2.10 7.73
N VAL A 33 6.68 1.24 6.97
CA VAL A 33 6.04 0.41 5.94
C VAL A 33 5.11 -0.65 6.53
N GLY A 34 5.42 -1.15 7.73
CA GLY A 34 4.55 -2.09 8.45
C GLY A 34 3.23 -1.44 8.86
N GLU A 35 3.30 -0.22 9.40
CA GLU A 35 2.13 0.59 9.76
C GLU A 35 1.26 0.87 8.53
N VAL A 36 1.88 1.29 7.42
CA VAL A 36 1.16 1.48 6.14
C VAL A 36 0.46 0.21 5.66
N ILE A 37 1.08 -0.96 5.80
CA ILE A 37 0.43 -2.24 5.43
C ILE A 37 -0.78 -2.52 6.32
N ASP A 38 -0.71 -2.21 7.61
CA ASP A 38 -1.82 -2.40 8.55
C ASP A 38 -2.96 -1.41 8.30
N ASP A 39 -2.65 -0.16 7.96
CA ASP A 39 -3.64 0.83 7.55
C ASP A 39 -4.35 0.39 6.26
N LEU A 40 -3.59 -0.09 5.26
CA LEU A 40 -4.17 -0.64 4.03
C LEU A 40 -5.07 -1.85 4.32
N ARG A 41 -4.76 -2.70 5.31
CA ARG A 41 -5.66 -3.80 5.72
C ARG A 41 -6.96 -3.29 6.30
N SER A 42 -6.91 -2.20 7.05
CA SER A 42 -8.09 -1.54 7.61
C SER A 42 -8.95 -0.93 6.50
N ILE A 43 -8.32 -0.25 5.53
CA ILE A 43 -9.00 0.33 4.36
C ILE A 43 -9.59 -0.75 3.43
N ALA A 44 -8.93 -1.91 3.31
CA ALA A 44 -9.49 -3.05 2.59
C ALA A 44 -10.81 -3.58 3.17
N GLN A 45 -11.12 -3.23 4.42
CA GLN A 45 -12.35 -3.55 5.12
C GLN A 45 -13.23 -2.32 5.36
N LEU A 46 -12.98 -1.22 4.63
CA LEU A 46 -13.71 0.02 4.78
C LEU A 46 -15.20 -0.21 4.54
N GLY A 47 -16.01 0.26 5.48
CA GLY A 47 -17.45 0.38 5.36
C GLY A 47 -17.86 1.85 5.50
N TYR A 48 -19.11 2.13 5.17
CA TYR A 48 -19.73 3.45 5.28
C TYR A 48 -21.14 3.29 5.85
N GLU A 49 -21.62 4.32 6.53
CA GLU A 49 -22.99 4.36 7.02
C GLU A 49 -23.90 4.95 5.94
N GLU A 50 -25.09 4.37 5.73
CA GLU A 50 -25.99 4.80 4.64
C GLU A 50 -26.60 6.19 4.89
N ASP A 51 -26.57 6.66 6.14
CA ASP A 51 -27.08 7.96 6.60
C ASP A 51 -25.98 9.04 6.75
N GLU A 52 -24.73 8.75 6.38
CA GLU A 52 -23.66 9.75 6.32
C GLU A 52 -23.94 10.85 5.29
N ASP A 53 -23.46 12.06 5.58
CA ASP A 53 -23.52 13.17 4.62
C ASP A 53 -22.65 12.85 3.40
N GLN A 54 -23.24 12.96 2.21
CA GLN A 54 -22.60 12.54 0.97
C GLN A 54 -21.40 13.42 0.59
N GLU A 55 -21.40 14.71 0.91
CA GLU A 55 -20.27 15.61 0.63
C GLU A 55 -19.11 15.33 1.59
N GLU A 56 -19.41 15.04 2.86
CA GLU A 56 -18.41 14.64 3.85
C GLU A 56 -17.75 13.30 3.46
N LEU A 57 -18.57 12.30 3.12
CA LEU A 57 -18.07 11.01 2.64
C LEU A 57 -17.21 11.17 1.38
N GLU A 58 -17.56 12.09 0.48
CA GLU A 58 -16.76 12.37 -0.72
C GLU A 58 -15.39 12.96 -0.41
N GLN A 59 -15.32 13.93 0.51
CA GLN A 59 -14.04 14.48 0.95
C GLN A 59 -13.19 13.42 1.64
N SER A 60 -13.75 12.67 2.58
CA SER A 60 -13.03 11.61 3.29
C SER A 60 -12.54 10.51 2.34
N LEU A 61 -13.34 10.10 1.36
CA LEU A 61 -12.91 9.10 0.39
C LEU A 61 -11.74 9.60 -0.47
N GLU A 62 -11.74 10.87 -0.86
CA GLU A 62 -10.63 11.46 -1.63
C GLU A 62 -9.33 11.47 -0.81
N GLU A 63 -9.40 11.83 0.47
CA GLU A 63 -8.25 11.78 1.38
C GLU A 63 -7.69 10.35 1.53
N VAL A 64 -8.58 9.37 1.72
CA VAL A 64 -8.18 7.95 1.81
C VAL A 64 -7.59 7.47 0.49
N ALA A 65 -8.15 7.87 -0.65
CA ALA A 65 -7.61 7.51 -1.96
C ALA A 65 -6.20 8.09 -2.18
N GLU A 66 -5.95 9.33 -1.74
CA GLU A 66 -4.61 9.94 -1.78
C GLU A 66 -3.63 9.23 -0.84
N TYR A 67 -4.07 8.87 0.37
CA TYR A 67 -3.26 8.06 1.28
C TYR A 67 -2.87 6.73 0.63
N VAL A 68 -3.82 6.03 -0.01
CA VAL A 68 -3.56 4.77 -0.72
C VAL A 68 -2.53 4.94 -1.85
N ARG A 69 -2.57 6.05 -2.60
CA ARG A 69 -1.55 6.36 -3.62
C ARG A 69 -0.16 6.53 -3.01
N MET A 70 -0.06 7.28 -1.93
CA MET A 70 1.21 7.49 -1.22
C MET A 70 1.75 6.20 -0.60
N ALA A 71 0.88 5.41 0.02
CA ALA A 71 1.19 4.10 0.56
C ALA A 71 1.76 3.15 -0.51
N ALA A 72 1.13 3.11 -1.69
CA ALA A 72 1.61 2.29 -2.80
C ALA A 72 3.01 2.72 -3.29
N MET A 73 3.28 4.03 -3.36
CA MET A 73 4.61 4.56 -3.70
C MET A 73 5.65 4.22 -2.63
N LEU A 74 5.30 4.31 -1.35
CA LEU A 74 6.18 3.92 -0.25
C LEU A 74 6.51 2.43 -0.31
N CYS A 75 5.49 1.56 -0.45
CA CYS A 75 5.70 0.12 -0.64
C CYS A 75 6.59 -0.16 -1.85
N HIS A 76 6.38 0.51 -2.98
CA HIS A 76 7.25 0.37 -4.14
C HIS A 76 8.70 0.74 -3.81
N SER A 77 8.91 1.89 -3.16
CA SER A 77 10.25 2.34 -2.80
C SER A 77 10.99 1.37 -1.87
N GLU A 78 10.30 0.78 -0.89
CA GLU A 78 10.87 -0.18 0.06
C GLU A 78 11.22 -1.53 -0.61
N PHE A 79 10.31 -2.06 -1.42
CA PHE A 79 10.42 -3.42 -1.94
C PHE A 79 11.08 -3.53 -3.31
N SER A 80 11.32 -2.42 -4.00
CA SER A 80 11.90 -2.41 -5.36
C SER A 80 13.39 -2.06 -5.38
N GLN A 81 13.98 -1.72 -4.24
CA GLN A 81 15.44 -1.61 -4.16
C GLN A 81 16.05 -3.01 -4.24
N GLU A 82 16.64 -3.34 -5.38
CA GLU A 82 17.61 -4.43 -5.43
C GLU A 82 18.72 -4.11 -4.44
N LYS A 83 18.86 -4.93 -3.38
CA LYS A 83 20.11 -4.94 -2.63
C LYS A 83 21.21 -5.24 -3.67
N PRO A 84 22.26 -4.41 -3.80
CA PRO A 84 23.36 -4.74 -4.68
C PRO A 84 23.83 -6.14 -4.32
N ASN A 85 23.74 -7.07 -5.27
CA ASN A 85 24.23 -8.41 -5.03
C ASN A 85 25.70 -8.27 -4.65
N ALA A 86 26.17 -8.96 -3.60
CA ALA A 86 27.57 -8.90 -3.17
C ALA A 86 28.57 -9.23 -4.30
N ALA A 87 28.09 -9.86 -5.39
CA ALA A 87 28.82 -10.11 -6.62
C ALA A 87 29.11 -8.83 -7.46
N GLU A 88 28.34 -7.76 -7.31
CA GLU A 88 28.54 -6.50 -8.04
C GLU A 88 29.57 -5.59 -7.37
N MET A 89 29.72 -5.68 -6.05
CA MET A 89 30.75 -4.96 -5.28
C MET A 89 32.17 -5.49 -5.51
N GLN A 90 32.33 -6.65 -6.16
CA GLN A 90 33.61 -7.27 -6.46
C GLN A 90 34.14 -7.01 -7.87
N LYS A 91 33.47 -6.19 -8.70
CA LYS A 91 34.03 -5.83 -10.01
C LYS A 91 35.19 -4.85 -9.77
N PRO A 92 36.46 -5.24 -10.03
CA PRO A 92 37.58 -4.35 -9.81
C PRO A 92 37.45 -3.17 -10.78
N THR A 93 37.49 -1.96 -10.24
CA THR A 93 37.59 -0.74 -11.04
C THR A 93 38.92 -0.79 -11.79
N LEU A 94 38.88 -0.83 -13.11
CA LEU A 94 40.07 -0.77 -13.95
C LEU A 94 40.73 0.61 -13.75
N HIS A 95 41.94 0.61 -13.19
CA HIS A 95 42.86 1.74 -13.15
C HIS A 95 43.74 1.75 -14.40
#